data_AF-A0A1B7L578-F1
#
_entry.id   AF-A0A1B7L578-F1
#
_cell.length_a   1.000
_cell.length_b   1.000
_cell.length_c   1.000
_cell.angle_alpha   90.00
_cell.angle_beta   90.00
_cell.angle_gamma   90.00
#
_symmetry.space_group_name_H-M   'P 1'
#
loop_
_entity.id
_entity.type
_entity.pdbx_description
1 polymer ?
#
loop_
_entity_poly.entity_id
_entity_poly.type
_entity_poly.pdbx_seq_one_letter_code
_entity_poly.pdbx_strand_id
1 'polypeptide(L)'
;MLRTEFQTYDDDSFYFLYVTDKIRIETDGDSGLVLEHIGSFRQEPIDMNYYLNLPDDEAAYFQQSLVNSELDTIIKGMNILYVNLYWSLHNPPSKV
;
A
#
# COMPACT_ATOMS: atom_id res chain seq x y z
N MET A 1 10.33 -9.93 3.21
CA MET A 1 9.31 -10.88 3.72
C MET A 1 8.14 -10.04 4.15
N LEU A 2 6.94 -10.33 3.63
CA LEU A 2 5.71 -9.64 3.99
C LEU A 2 5.04 -10.39 5.16
N ARG A 3 4.76 -9.69 6.26
CA ARG A 3 4.01 -10.24 7.41
C ARG A 3 2.96 -9.23 7.85
N THR A 4 1.70 -9.67 7.91
CA THR A 4 0.57 -8.88 8.39
C THR A 4 -0.13 -9.64 9.51
N GLU A 5 -0.29 -9.01 10.67
CA GLU A 5 -0.96 -9.60 11.83
C GLU A 5 -1.98 -8.63 12.42
N PHE A 6 -3.11 -9.19 12.84
CA PHE A 6 -4.21 -8.47 13.45
C PHE A 6 -4.65 -9.23 14.71
N GLN A 7 -4.78 -8.52 15.82
CA GLN A 7 -5.32 -9.10 17.04
C GLN A 7 -6.17 -8.07 17.76
N THR A 8 -7.43 -8.41 18.05
CA THR A 8 -8.32 -7.62 18.90
C THR A 8 -8.25 -8.15 20.33
N TYR A 9 -8.23 -7.24 21.30
CA TYR A 9 -8.26 -7.56 22.73
C TYR A 9 -9.64 -7.29 23.34
N ASP A 10 -9.86 -7.78 24.56
CA ASP A 10 -11.15 -7.70 25.27
C ASP A 10 -11.57 -6.25 25.63
N ASP A 11 -10.64 -5.29 25.55
CA ASP A 11 -10.85 -3.86 25.79
C ASP A 11 -11.13 -3.08 24.49
N ASP A 12 -11.47 -3.77 23.40
CA ASP A 12 -11.64 -3.23 22.05
C ASP A 12 -10.37 -2.60 21.44
N SER A 13 -9.21 -2.72 22.09
CA SER A 13 -7.93 -2.33 21.49
C SER A 13 -7.57 -3.31 20.37
N PHE A 14 -6.95 -2.79 19.30
CA PHE A 14 -6.52 -3.59 18.16
C PHE A 14 -5.01 -3.47 17.98
N TYR A 15 -4.33 -4.61 18.00
CA TYR A 15 -2.97 -4.72 17.54
C TYR A 15 -2.94 -4.88 16.03
N PHE A 16 -2.15 -4.03 15.40
CA PHE A 16 -1.84 -4.11 13.98
C PHE A 16 -0.34 -4.18 13.81
N LEU A 17 0.15 -5.13 13.03
CA LEU A 17 1.54 -5.21 12.64
C LEU A 17 1.65 -5.48 11.14
N TYR A 18 2.39 -4.60 10.47
CA TYR A 18 2.75 -4.75 9.07
C TYR A 18 4.25 -4.60 8.90
N VAL A 19 4.89 -5.59 8.30
CA VAL A 19 6.35 -5.62 8.13
C VAL A 19 6.69 -5.99 6.69
N THR A 20 7.53 -5.16 6.06
CA THR A 20 8.23 -5.44 4.80
C THR A 20 9.72 -5.55 5.03
N ASP A 21 10.50 -5.65 3.95
CA ASP A 21 11.95 -5.54 3.99
C ASP A 21 12.44 -4.12 4.29
N LYS A 22 11.60 -3.09 4.13
CA LYS A 22 11.97 -1.68 4.28
C LYS A 22 11.35 -1.00 5.49
N ILE A 23 10.12 -1.36 5.84
CA ILE A 23 9.39 -0.70 6.92
C ILE A 23 8.72 -1.69 7.85
N ARG A 24 8.44 -1.21 9.06
CA ARG A 24 7.53 -1.81 10.02
C ARG A 24 6.55 -0.76 10.49
N ILE A 25 5.27 -1.11 10.52
CA ILE A 25 4.20 -0.27 11.05
C ILE A 25 3.48 -1.06 12.12
N GLU A 26 3.29 -0.45 13.27
CA GLU A 26 2.52 -1.07 14.34
C GLU A 26 1.62 -0.08 15.09
N THR A 27 0.54 -0.61 15.66
CA THR A 27 -0.21 0.06 16.73
C THR A 27 -0.59 -0.96 17.79
N ASP A 28 -0.59 -0.52 19.06
CA ASP A 28 -1.09 -1.25 20.23
C ASP A 28 -2.58 -0.95 20.51
N GLY A 29 -3.23 -0.12 19.69
CA GLY A 29 -4.62 0.30 19.85
C GLY A 29 -4.80 1.54 20.73
N ASP A 30 -3.78 1.96 21.49
CA ASP A 30 -3.84 3.11 22.41
C ASP A 30 -2.94 4.28 21.97
N SER A 31 -1.75 3.97 21.46
CA SER A 31 -0.67 4.92 21.21
C SER A 31 -0.69 5.51 19.78
N GLY A 32 -1.64 5.09 18.94
CA GLY A 32 -1.68 5.42 17.51
C GLY A 32 -0.74 4.57 16.68
N LEU A 33 -0.53 4.93 15.40
CA LEU A 33 0.35 4.19 14.49
C LEU A 33 1.80 4.69 14.61
N VAL A 34 2.75 3.76 14.61
CA VAL A 34 4.19 4.04 14.61
C VAL A 34 4.81 3.42 13.37
N LEU A 35 5.58 4.22 12.62
CA LEU A 35 6.39 3.78 11.49
C LEU A 35 7.85 3.67 11.89
N GLU A 36 8.47 2.55 11.56
CA GLU A 36 9.89 2.29 11.70
C GLU A 36 10.51 1.99 10.34
N HIS A 37 11.54 2.76 9.96
CA HIS A 37 12.35 2.47 8.77
C HIS A 37 13.50 1.54 9.12
N ILE A 38 13.48 0.33 8.56
CA ILE A 38 14.48 -0.72 8.83
C ILE A 38 15.87 -0.20 8.43
N GLY A 39 16.82 -0.28 9.37
CA GLY A 39 18.19 0.20 9.19
C GLY A 39 18.46 1.65 9.62
N SER A 40 17.41 2.41 9.97
CA SER A 40 17.57 3.81 10.42
C SER A 40 17.41 4.00 11.94
N PHE A 41 16.89 3.00 12.66
CA PHE A 41 16.46 3.09 14.07
C PHE A 41 15.53 4.28 14.38
N ARG A 42 14.96 4.91 13.35
CA ARG A 42 14.00 6.00 13.52
C ARG A 42 12.61 5.43 13.58
N GLN A 43 11.90 5.81 14.64
CA GLN A 43 10.49 5.60 14.81
C GLN A 43 9.79 6.96 14.75
N GLU A 44 8.72 7.04 13.99
CA GLU A 44 7.89 8.24 13.93
C GLU A 44 6.41 7.89 14.10
N PRO A 45 5.67 8.67 14.91
CA PRO A 45 4.23 8.53 14.97
C PRO A 45 3.64 9.01 13.64
N ILE A 46 2.78 8.19 13.05
CA ILE A 46 2.07 8.50 11.81
C ILE A 46 0.56 8.45 12.07
N ASP A 47 -0.21 9.18 11.28
CA ASP A 47 -1.67 9.05 11.29
C ASP A 47 -2.14 8.11 10.16
N MET A 48 -3.44 7.80 10.17
CA MET A 48 -4.06 6.96 9.16
C MET A 48 -3.96 7.56 7.74
N ASN A 49 -3.96 8.88 7.59
CA ASN A 49 -3.84 9.50 6.27
C ASN A 49 -2.44 9.34 5.70
N TYR A 50 -1.41 9.50 6.53
CA TYR A 50 -0.02 9.28 6.17
C TYR A 50 0.20 7.80 5.83
N TYR A 51 -0.31 6.90 6.67
CA TYR A 51 -0.23 5.45 6.45
C TYR A 51 -0.81 5.02 5.09
N LEU A 52 -1.98 5.56 4.70
CA LEU A 52 -2.63 5.24 3.42
C LEU A 52 -1.91 5.81 2.18
N ASN A 53 -1.00 6.76 2.38
CA ASN A 53 -0.30 7.47 1.31
C ASN A 53 1.22 7.32 1.40
N LEU A 54 1.71 6.29 2.09
CA LEU A 54 3.13 6.02 2.22
C LEU A 54 3.78 5.87 0.83
N PRO A 55 4.74 6.74 0.47
CA PRO A 55 5.39 6.69 -0.82
C PRO A 55 6.33 5.47 -0.91
N ASP A 56 6.24 4.73 -2.03
CA ASP A 56 7.13 3.62 -2.40
C ASP A 56 7.13 2.38 -1.49
N ASP A 57 5.97 2.02 -0.92
CA ASP A 57 5.83 0.76 -0.19
C ASP A 57 4.74 -0.17 -0.77
N GLU A 58 5.06 -1.47 -0.86
CA GLU A 58 4.10 -2.54 -1.15
C GLU A 58 2.91 -2.52 -0.16
N ALA A 59 3.09 -1.87 1.01
CA ALA A 59 2.08 -1.59 2.01
C ALA A 59 0.88 -0.80 1.47
N ALA A 60 1.15 0.32 0.80
CA ALA A 60 0.12 1.22 0.31
C ALA A 60 -0.76 0.50 -0.73
N TYR A 61 -0.15 -0.34 -1.58
CA TYR A 61 -0.87 -1.19 -2.52
C TYR A 61 -1.78 -2.19 -1.80
N PHE A 62 -1.24 -2.94 -0.84
CA PHE A 62 -2.01 -3.97 -0.13
C PHE A 62 -3.21 -3.38 0.62
N GLN A 63 -3.05 -2.20 1.23
CA GLN A 63 -4.15 -1.55 1.96
C GLN A 63 -5.17 -0.91 1.06
N GLN A 64 -4.76 -0.27 -0.04
CA GLN A 64 -5.72 0.19 -1.04
C GLN A 64 -6.49 -1.01 -1.61
N SER A 65 -5.89 -2.19 -1.76
CA SER A 65 -6.60 -3.38 -2.22
C SER A 65 -7.62 -3.92 -1.21
N LEU A 66 -7.38 -3.73 0.10
CA LEU A 66 -8.32 -4.09 1.17
C LEU A 66 -9.52 -3.14 1.24
N VAL A 67 -9.31 -1.85 1.06
CA VAL A 67 -10.39 -0.82 1.11
C VAL A 67 -11.13 -0.74 -0.23
N ASN A 68 -10.41 -0.87 -1.33
CA ASN A 68 -10.94 -0.79 -2.68
C ASN A 68 -10.84 -2.16 -3.36
N SER A 69 -11.90 -2.94 -3.24
CA SER A 69 -11.99 -4.27 -3.86
C SER A 69 -11.85 -4.28 -5.39
N GLU A 70 -12.01 -3.14 -6.06
CA GLU A 70 -11.85 -3.01 -7.51
C GLU A 70 -10.45 -2.57 -7.95
N LEU A 71 -9.55 -2.28 -7.01
CA LEU A 71 -8.24 -1.71 -7.31
C LEU A 71 -7.45 -2.54 -8.32
N ASP A 72 -7.40 -3.87 -8.14
CA ASP A 72 -6.74 -4.80 -9.08
C ASP A 72 -7.34 -4.73 -10.49
N THR A 73 -8.66 -4.59 -10.58
CA THR A 73 -9.38 -4.46 -11.86
C THR A 73 -9.06 -3.13 -12.52
N ILE A 74 -9.01 -2.05 -11.75
CA ILE A 74 -8.65 -0.71 -12.21
C ILE A 74 -7.20 -0.71 -12.73
N ILE A 75 -6.26 -1.28 -11.99
CA ILE A 75 -4.84 -1.37 -12.39
C ILE A 75 -4.69 -2.18 -13.68
N LYS A 76 -5.35 -3.34 -13.78
CA LYS A 76 -5.36 -4.14 -15.02
C LYS A 76 -5.94 -3.37 -16.19
N GLY A 77 -7.06 -2.68 -15.99
CA GLY A 77 -7.69 -1.83 -17.00
C GLY A 77 -6.78 -0.71 -17.47
N MET A 78 -6.12 0.00 -16.54
CA MET A 78 -5.16 1.05 -16.86
C MET A 78 -3.95 0.55 -17.62
N ASN A 79 -3.40 -0.62 -17.25
CA ASN A 79 -2.27 -1.22 -17.97
C ASN A 79 -2.65 -1.59 -19.41
N ILE A 80 -3.84 -2.20 -19.62
CA ILE A 80 -4.34 -2.51 -20.95
C ILE A 80 -4.51 -1.22 -21.77
N LEU A 81 -5.11 -0.19 -21.18
CA LEU A 81 -5.30 1.11 -21.84
C LEU A 81 -3.95 1.74 -22.22
N TYR A 82 -3.00 1.79 -21.29
CA TYR A 82 -1.67 2.34 -21.51
C TYR A 82 -0.94 1.62 -22.65
N VAL A 83 -0.93 0.29 -22.64
CA VAL A 83 -0.28 -0.52 -23.68
C VAL A 83 -0.91 -0.26 -25.05
N ASN A 84 -2.24 -0.21 -25.13
CA ASN A 84 -2.93 0.05 -26.40
C ASN A 84 -2.68 1.47 -26.93
N LEU A 85 -2.72 2.48 -26.05
CA LEU A 85 -2.40 3.86 -26.42
C LEU A 85 -0.95 4.00 -26.87
N TYR A 86 -0.02 3.39 -26.13
CA TYR A 86 1.40 3.37 -26.49
C TYR A 86 1.62 2.74 -27.87
N TRP A 87 1.03 1.56 -28.12
CA TRP A 87 1.11 0.90 -29.42
C TRP A 87 0.54 1.75 -30.55
N SER A 88 -0.63 2.37 -30.34
CA SER A 88 -1.30 3.19 -31.35
C SER A 88 -0.52 4.45 -31.70
N LEU A 89 0.16 5.06 -30.72
CA LEU A 89 1.02 6.23 -30.94
C LEU A 89 2.29 5.90 -31.71
N HIS A 90 2.88 4.72 -31.48
CA HIS A 90 4.16 4.33 -32.06
C HIS A 90 4.02 3.50 -33.35
N ASN A 91 2.83 2.98 -33.63
CA ASN A 91 2.52 2.22 -34.85
C ASN A 91 1.21 2.75 -35.45
N PRO A 92 1.18 4.02 -35.87
CA PRO A 92 0.00 4.59 -36.48
C PRO A 92 -0.34 3.80 -37.76
N PRO A 93 -1.62 3.55 -38.04
CA PRO A 93 -2.01 2.85 -39.25
C PRO A 93 -1.46 3.60 -40.47
N SER A 94 -0.82 2.85 -41.37
CA SER A 94 -0.31 3.36 -42.64
C SER A 94 -1.44 4.12 -43.35
N LYS A 95 -1.22 5.40 -43.65
CA LYS A 95 -2.17 6.18 -44.45
C LYS A 95 -2.30 5.49 -45.81
N VAL A 96 -3.46 4.91 -46.08
CA VAL A 96 -3.87 4.42 -47.40
C VAL A 96 -4.12 5.62 -48.32
#